data_AF-A0A5B8MPC8-F1
#
_entry.id   AF-A0A5B8MPC8-F1
#
_cell.length_a   1.000
_cell.length_b   1.000
_cell.length_c   1.000
_cell.angle_alpha   90.00
_cell.angle_beta   90.00
_cell.angle_gamma   90.00
#
_symmetry.space_group_name_H-M   'P 1'
#
loop_
_entity.id
_entity.type
_entity.pdbx_description
1 polymer ?
#
loop_
_entity_poly.entity_id
_entity_poly.type
_entity_poly.pdbx_seq_one_letter_code
_entity_poly.pdbx_strand_id
1 'polypeptide(L)'
;MEASGSRGKGREETSCSLASSSPSCCLASSSASCSLTSSSVRRKRKGKFYASYLLVSLSERSSRGKGRTYIGFTVNPSRRIRQHNGKLAMGACSTRAFRPWEMVLVVYGFSSKGKALAFEWAWQHPRRSKAIKEKVGKIKRTALTGMKGKVRILNELLCSEAFASEAPNLRVQVLDSKHSDVLPCLSQTRVPVSIAPMQELPTEDYGQGEEEEEGALPAGGLGKCMLCFGELIEGCAVLACRCRSAFHVNCLEKHLPNPCPMCQYPLTMDEALDLGRGTADEIEIGIPTAQCGTPTAKERIIEKSSPIVISLLSP
;
A
#
# COMPACT_ATOMS: atom_id res chain seq x y z
N MET A 1 -57.09 -27.70 -6.51
CA MET A 1 -58.22 -26.77 -6.31
C MET A 1 -59.24 -27.51 -5.48
N GLU A 2 -59.32 -27.20 -4.19
CA GLU A 2 -60.35 -27.76 -3.30
C GLU A 2 -60.87 -26.68 -2.34
N ALA A 3 -62.08 -26.96 -1.84
CA ALA A 3 -62.85 -26.27 -0.81
C ALA A 3 -62.05 -25.74 0.41
N SER A 4 -62.51 -24.82 1.26
CA SER A 4 -63.48 -23.70 1.25
C SER A 4 -63.90 -23.46 2.72
N GLY A 5 -63.64 -22.27 3.28
CA GLY A 5 -64.27 -21.79 4.52
C GLY A 5 -63.91 -22.51 5.84
N SER A 6 -64.33 -22.03 7.02
CA SER A 6 -64.76 -20.67 7.38
C SER A 6 -64.87 -20.51 8.92
N ARG A 7 -64.82 -19.26 9.42
CA ARG A 7 -65.34 -18.76 10.71
C ARG A 7 -64.67 -19.25 12.01
N GLY A 8 -64.66 -18.34 13.00
CA GLY A 8 -64.13 -18.59 14.35
C GLY A 8 -65.14 -18.28 15.46
N LYS A 9 -64.65 -18.42 16.71
CA LYS A 9 -65.18 -18.06 18.05
C LYS A 9 -64.02 -18.35 19.04
N GLY A 10 -63.87 -17.77 20.22
CA GLY A 10 -64.63 -16.77 20.99
C GLY A 10 -63.88 -16.46 22.32
N ARG A 11 -64.48 -15.64 23.20
CA ARG A 11 -64.08 -15.33 24.61
C ARG A 11 -64.13 -16.58 25.54
N GLU A 12 -64.02 -16.61 26.88
CA GLU A 12 -63.99 -15.71 28.08
C GLU A 12 -63.12 -16.45 29.16
N GLU A 13 -62.60 -15.94 30.30
CA GLU A 13 -62.09 -14.63 30.80
C GLU A 13 -61.48 -14.82 32.23
N THR A 14 -60.89 -13.79 32.90
CA THR A 14 -60.42 -13.73 34.33
C THR A 14 -59.13 -14.52 34.74
N SER A 15 -58.26 -14.12 35.68
CA SER A 15 -58.44 -13.47 37.00
C SER A 15 -57.10 -12.96 37.62
N CYS A 16 -57.17 -12.14 38.68
CA CYS A 16 -56.03 -11.71 39.52
C CYS A 16 -56.00 -12.43 40.88
N SER A 17 -54.83 -12.53 41.54
CA SER A 17 -54.74 -12.49 43.02
C SER A 17 -53.31 -12.32 43.56
N LEU A 18 -53.24 -11.83 44.80
CA LEU A 18 -52.06 -11.40 45.56
C LEU A 18 -51.52 -12.52 46.47
N ALA A 19 -50.22 -12.48 46.83
CA ALA A 19 -49.75 -12.94 48.14
C ALA A 19 -48.39 -12.33 48.51
N SER A 20 -48.32 -11.70 49.68
CA SER A 20 -47.12 -11.15 50.32
C SER A 20 -46.42 -12.19 51.20
N SER A 21 -45.09 -12.11 51.35
CA SER A 21 -44.39 -12.62 52.56
C SER A 21 -42.98 -12.02 52.72
N SER A 22 -42.71 -11.49 53.89
CA SER A 22 -41.38 -11.26 54.48
C SER A 22 -41.49 -11.57 55.96
N PRO A 23 -40.42 -12.01 56.64
CA PRO A 23 -39.88 -11.12 57.67
C PRO A 23 -38.36 -11.25 57.95
N SER A 24 -37.81 -10.16 58.53
CA SER A 24 -36.77 -10.14 59.58
C SER A 24 -35.32 -10.59 59.33
N CYS A 25 -34.33 -10.18 60.14
CA CYS A 25 -33.86 -8.82 60.51
C CYS A 25 -32.59 -8.90 61.38
N CYS A 26 -31.47 -8.29 60.96
CA CYS A 26 -30.37 -7.79 61.81
C CYS A 26 -29.33 -7.09 60.91
N LEU A 27 -29.20 -5.76 60.89
CA LEU A 27 -28.55 -4.89 61.89
C LEU A 27 -27.04 -5.11 62.08
N ALA A 28 -26.24 -4.40 61.28
CA ALA A 28 -25.03 -3.70 61.75
C ALA A 28 -24.70 -2.55 60.77
N SER A 29 -24.64 -1.31 61.28
CA SER A 29 -24.42 -0.09 60.48
C SER A 29 -22.94 0.17 60.23
N SER A 30 -22.58 0.79 59.09
CA SER A 30 -21.89 2.11 59.08
C SER A 30 -21.50 2.61 57.69
N SER A 31 -21.46 3.95 57.57
CA SER A 31 -20.84 4.77 56.52
C SER A 31 -21.19 4.46 55.06
N ALA A 32 -22.02 5.33 54.48
CA ALA A 32 -22.06 5.51 53.05
C ALA A 32 -20.68 6.00 52.53
N SER A 33 -20.13 5.30 51.54
CA SER A 33 -19.20 5.89 50.59
C SER A 33 -19.72 5.55 49.19
N CYS A 34 -20.00 6.58 48.41
CA CYS A 34 -20.37 6.46 47.00
C CYS A 34 -19.15 6.00 46.19
N SER A 35 -18.88 4.69 46.24
CA SER A 35 -17.93 4.04 45.35
C SER A 35 -18.48 4.08 43.94
N LEU A 36 -18.22 5.20 43.26
CA LEU A 36 -18.21 5.30 41.81
C LEU A 36 -17.27 4.20 41.29
N THR A 37 -17.83 3.05 40.96
CA THR A 37 -17.15 2.02 40.21
C THR A 37 -16.95 2.58 38.81
N SER A 38 -15.85 3.35 38.67
CA SER A 38 -15.27 3.74 37.40
C SER A 38 -15.04 2.46 36.62
N SER A 39 -16.05 2.11 35.83
CA SER A 39 -16.04 0.98 34.93
C SER A 39 -14.93 1.29 33.95
N SER A 40 -13.73 0.76 34.24
CA SER A 40 -12.54 1.00 33.46
C SER A 40 -12.72 0.25 32.15
N VAL A 41 -13.44 0.89 31.23
CA VAL A 41 -13.50 0.54 29.82
C VAL A 41 -12.05 0.59 29.39
N ARG A 42 -11.42 -0.59 29.36
CA ARG A 42 -10.05 -0.76 28.90
C ARG A 42 -10.05 -0.33 27.44
N ARG A 43 -9.79 0.95 27.18
CA ARG A 43 -9.62 1.53 25.86
C ARG A 43 -8.43 0.81 25.25
N LYS A 44 -8.73 -0.27 24.52
CA LYS A 44 -7.76 -1.11 23.82
C LYS A 44 -6.96 -0.14 22.96
N ARG A 45 -5.70 0.11 23.33
CA ARG A 45 -4.83 1.06 22.63
C ARG A 45 -4.87 0.66 21.15
N LYS A 46 -5.43 1.53 20.31
CA LYS A 46 -5.45 1.29 18.87
C LYS A 46 -3.97 1.20 18.45
N GLY A 47 -3.65 0.12 17.74
CA GLY A 47 -2.30 -0.09 17.24
C GLY A 47 -2.09 0.77 16.01
N LYS A 48 -0.84 1.23 15.79
CA LYS A 48 -0.48 1.98 14.58
C LYS A 48 -0.92 1.21 13.34
N PHE A 49 -1.67 1.87 12.45
CA PHE A 49 -2.14 1.25 11.23
C PHE A 49 -0.99 1.08 10.22
N TYR A 50 -0.74 -0.15 9.80
CA TYR A 50 0.24 -0.49 8.75
C TYR A 50 -0.45 -1.29 7.66
N ALA A 51 -0.26 -0.87 6.40
CA ALA A 51 -0.88 -1.53 5.26
C ALA A 51 -0.02 -1.51 3.99
N SER A 52 -0.21 -2.55 3.18
CA SER A 52 0.26 -2.66 1.79
C SER A 52 -0.95 -2.69 0.86
N TYR A 53 -0.93 -1.95 -0.25
CA TYR A 53 -2.09 -1.79 -1.13
C TYR A 53 -1.76 -2.04 -2.60
N LEU A 54 -2.80 -2.31 -3.38
CA LEU A 54 -2.76 -2.40 -4.84
C LEU A 54 -3.55 -1.24 -5.44
N LEU A 55 -2.92 -0.50 -6.35
CA LEU A 55 -3.59 0.47 -7.23
C LEU A 55 -3.75 -0.10 -8.63
N VAL A 56 -4.79 0.36 -9.33
CA VAL A 56 -4.95 0.24 -10.78
C VAL A 56 -5.08 1.64 -11.39
N SER A 57 -4.55 1.84 -12.60
CA SER A 57 -4.76 3.08 -13.35
C SER A 57 -6.08 2.99 -14.15
N LEU A 58 -6.90 4.02 -14.01
CA LEU A 58 -8.12 4.24 -14.81
C LEU A 58 -7.86 5.16 -16.02
N SER A 59 -6.60 5.45 -16.35
CA SER A 59 -6.26 6.36 -17.45
C SER A 59 -6.51 5.75 -18.83
N GLU A 60 -7.62 6.15 -19.45
CA GLU A 60 -7.98 5.77 -20.82
C GLU A 60 -7.14 6.45 -21.91
N ARG A 61 -6.46 7.57 -21.60
CA ARG A 61 -5.64 8.36 -22.56
C ARG A 61 -4.52 7.59 -23.29
N SER A 62 -4.24 6.36 -22.91
CA SER A 62 -3.37 5.49 -23.71
C SER A 62 -3.66 4.01 -23.47
N SER A 63 -3.52 3.20 -24.52
CA SER A 63 -3.56 1.74 -24.44
C SER A 63 -2.59 1.17 -23.39
N ARG A 64 -1.46 1.85 -23.17
CA ARG A 64 -0.43 1.50 -22.15
C ARG A 64 -0.85 1.79 -20.71
N GLY A 65 -1.94 2.53 -20.47
CA GLY A 65 -2.47 2.83 -19.13
C GLY A 65 -3.44 1.76 -18.60
N LYS A 66 -4.18 1.12 -19.51
CA LYS A 66 -5.15 0.06 -19.17
C LYS A 66 -4.41 -1.14 -18.55
N GLY A 67 -4.83 -1.54 -17.35
CA GLY A 67 -4.19 -2.65 -16.62
C GLY A 67 -2.84 -2.32 -15.96
N ARG A 68 -2.38 -1.06 -15.95
CA ARG A 68 -1.24 -0.65 -15.12
C ARG A 68 -1.59 -0.76 -13.65
N THR A 69 -0.68 -1.35 -12.89
CA THR A 69 -0.82 -1.54 -11.44
C THR A 69 0.37 -0.94 -10.70
N TYR A 70 0.12 -0.40 -9.51
CA TYR A 70 1.17 0.00 -8.57
C TYR A 70 0.93 -0.70 -7.22
N ILE A 71 2.00 -1.11 -6.54
CA ILE A 71 1.95 -1.72 -5.21
C ILE A 71 2.79 -0.84 -4.30
N GLY A 72 2.30 -0.52 -3.11
CA GLY A 72 3.03 0.32 -2.15
C GLY A 72 2.57 0.16 -0.71
N PHE A 73 3.22 0.89 0.19
CA PHE A 73 2.99 0.89 1.63
C PHE A 73 2.39 2.22 2.13
N THR A 74 1.52 2.16 3.15
CA THR A 74 0.94 3.34 3.81
C THR A 74 0.52 3.08 5.25
N VAL A 75 0.42 4.17 6.02
CA VAL A 75 -0.25 4.25 7.33
C VAL A 75 -1.63 4.95 7.24
N ASN A 76 -1.91 5.61 6.11
CA ASN A 76 -3.16 6.32 5.84
C ASN A 76 -3.52 6.17 4.34
N PRO A 77 -4.39 5.21 3.96
CA PRO A 77 -4.80 4.96 2.58
C PRO A 77 -5.48 6.16 1.92
N SER A 78 -6.37 6.85 2.65
CA SER A 78 -7.12 8.02 2.19
C SER A 78 -6.22 9.20 1.82
N ARG A 79 -5.19 9.49 2.63
CA ARG A 79 -4.14 10.46 2.27
C ARG A 79 -3.33 9.97 1.08
N ARG A 80 -2.90 8.71 1.09
CA ARG A 80 -1.99 8.16 0.06
C ARG A 80 -2.60 8.15 -1.34
N ILE A 81 -3.89 7.80 -1.50
CA ILE A 81 -4.55 7.82 -2.81
C ILE A 81 -4.71 9.25 -3.37
N ARG A 82 -4.87 10.26 -2.49
CA ARG A 82 -4.84 11.69 -2.89
C ARG A 82 -3.45 12.11 -3.39
N GLN A 83 -2.38 11.67 -2.74
CA GLN A 83 -1.00 11.94 -3.16
C GLN A 83 -0.67 11.32 -4.53
N HIS A 84 -1.01 10.04 -4.73
CA HIS A 84 -0.83 9.38 -6.04
C HIS A 84 -1.56 10.12 -7.17
N ASN A 85 -2.79 10.58 -6.91
CA ASN A 85 -3.57 11.38 -7.85
C ASN A 85 -3.15 12.86 -7.96
N GLY A 86 -2.15 13.31 -7.20
CA GLY A 86 -1.64 14.68 -7.26
C GLY A 86 -2.54 15.72 -6.60
N LYS A 87 -3.53 15.30 -5.80
CA LYS A 87 -4.32 16.18 -4.93
C LYS A 87 -3.57 16.61 -3.66
N LEU A 88 -2.38 16.06 -3.44
CA LEU A 88 -1.44 16.33 -2.34
C LEU A 88 0.00 16.09 -2.84
N ALA A 89 0.99 16.68 -2.18
CA ALA A 89 2.41 16.48 -2.43
C ALA A 89 2.89 15.06 -2.07
N MET A 90 4.18 14.76 -2.32
CA MET A 90 4.84 13.48 -2.00
C MET A 90 4.23 12.20 -2.62
N GLY A 91 3.47 12.31 -3.70
CA GLY A 91 3.03 11.14 -4.48
C GLY A 91 4.19 10.43 -5.18
N ALA A 92 4.23 9.10 -5.14
CA ALA A 92 5.31 8.31 -5.74
C ALA A 92 5.49 8.66 -7.23
N CYS A 93 6.73 8.94 -7.66
CA CYS A 93 6.97 9.55 -8.97
C CYS A 93 6.42 8.73 -10.15
N SER A 94 6.49 7.39 -10.08
CA SER A 94 5.93 6.48 -11.10
C SER A 94 4.41 6.58 -11.28
N THR A 95 3.69 7.14 -10.29
CA THR A 95 2.24 7.37 -10.31
C THR A 95 1.86 8.80 -10.71
N ARG A 96 2.83 9.66 -11.06
CA ARG A 96 2.54 10.96 -11.69
C ARG A 96 1.86 10.78 -13.06
N ALA A 97 2.27 9.75 -13.79
CA ALA A 97 1.64 9.29 -15.02
C ALA A 97 0.39 8.44 -14.75
N PHE A 98 -0.39 8.20 -15.81
CA PHE A 98 -1.53 7.28 -15.83
C PHE A 98 -2.61 7.57 -14.77
N ARG A 99 -2.72 8.82 -14.33
CA ARG A 99 -3.81 9.31 -13.47
C ARG A 99 -5.14 9.37 -14.24
N PRO A 100 -6.28 9.07 -13.59
CA PRO A 100 -6.40 8.79 -12.15
C PRO A 100 -6.05 7.33 -11.79
N TRP A 101 -5.51 7.17 -10.58
CA TRP A 101 -5.29 5.90 -9.92
C TRP A 101 -6.43 5.61 -8.95
N GLU A 102 -6.82 4.36 -8.87
CA GLU A 102 -7.79 3.84 -7.91
C GLU A 102 -7.14 2.76 -7.04
N MET A 103 -7.47 2.76 -5.75
CA MET A 103 -7.01 1.73 -4.82
C MET A 103 -7.99 0.56 -4.83
N VAL A 104 -7.54 -0.59 -5.31
CA VAL A 104 -8.36 -1.79 -5.52
C VAL A 104 -8.58 -2.52 -4.20
N LEU A 105 -7.51 -2.74 -3.46
CA LEU A 105 -7.53 -3.45 -2.18
C LEU A 105 -6.38 -3.04 -1.27
N VAL A 106 -6.57 -3.33 0.01
CA VAL A 106 -5.63 -3.04 1.11
C VAL A 106 -5.44 -4.30 1.94
N VAL A 107 -4.18 -4.66 2.17
CA VAL A 107 -3.74 -5.67 3.14
C VAL A 107 -3.26 -4.92 4.37
N TYR A 108 -3.89 -5.12 5.53
CA TYR A 108 -3.57 -4.40 6.77
C TYR A 108 -3.55 -5.32 7.98
N GLY A 109 -3.12 -4.81 9.13
CA GLY A 109 -2.99 -5.57 10.38
C GLY A 109 -1.59 -6.13 10.65
N PHE A 110 -0.57 -5.65 9.93
CA PHE A 110 0.83 -5.99 10.20
C PHE A 110 1.26 -5.55 11.60
N SER A 111 2.04 -6.38 12.28
CA SER A 111 2.60 -6.11 13.61
C SER A 111 3.54 -4.90 13.65
N SER A 112 4.17 -4.56 12.52
CA SER A 112 5.14 -3.47 12.41
C SER A 112 5.30 -2.94 10.98
N LYS A 113 5.81 -1.70 10.87
CA LYS A 113 6.25 -1.09 9.60
C LYS A 113 7.24 -1.99 8.84
N GLY A 114 8.18 -2.63 9.53
CA GLY A 114 9.18 -3.51 8.91
C GLY A 114 8.55 -4.74 8.24
N LYS A 115 7.58 -5.38 8.88
CA LYS A 115 6.84 -6.52 8.32
C LYS A 115 6.00 -6.10 7.10
N ALA A 116 5.32 -4.96 7.18
CA ALA A 116 4.57 -4.41 6.05
C ALA A 116 5.47 -4.09 4.83
N LEU A 117 6.64 -3.48 5.06
CA LEU A 117 7.61 -3.19 3.99
C LEU A 117 8.22 -4.47 3.39
N ALA A 118 8.52 -5.49 4.20
CA ALA A 118 8.99 -6.78 3.69
C ALA A 118 7.93 -7.48 2.82
N PHE A 119 6.65 -7.37 3.18
CA PHE A 119 5.53 -7.88 2.40
C PHE A 119 5.35 -7.10 1.07
N GLU A 120 5.37 -5.77 1.12
CA GLU A 120 5.31 -4.89 -0.04
C GLU A 120 6.42 -5.20 -1.06
N TRP A 121 7.66 -5.32 -0.59
CA TRP A 121 8.80 -5.64 -1.45
C TRP A 121 8.66 -7.03 -2.08
N ALA A 122 8.20 -8.02 -1.31
CA ALA A 122 7.96 -9.38 -1.80
C ALA A 122 6.86 -9.43 -2.87
N TRP A 123 5.85 -8.56 -2.76
CA TRP A 123 4.74 -8.44 -3.72
C TRP A 123 5.13 -7.71 -5.01
N GLN A 124 5.99 -6.69 -4.91
CA GLN A 124 6.63 -6.06 -6.06
C GLN A 124 7.59 -7.00 -6.79
N HIS A 125 8.38 -7.79 -6.04
CA HIS A 125 9.50 -8.60 -6.55
C HIS A 125 9.33 -10.12 -6.35
N PRO A 126 8.22 -10.73 -6.80
CA PRO A 126 7.85 -12.10 -6.41
C PRO A 126 8.80 -13.18 -6.94
N ARG A 127 9.53 -12.91 -8.03
CA ARG A 127 10.58 -13.81 -8.55
C ARG A 127 11.93 -13.67 -7.85
N ARG A 128 12.13 -12.63 -7.02
CA ARG A 128 13.32 -12.43 -6.18
C ARG A 128 13.04 -12.80 -4.71
N SER A 129 11.78 -12.72 -4.27
CA SER A 129 11.39 -13.01 -2.89
C SER A 129 11.55 -14.49 -2.54
N LYS A 130 12.40 -14.78 -1.54
CA LYS A 130 12.59 -16.12 -0.97
C LYS A 130 11.25 -16.77 -0.54
N ALA A 131 10.27 -15.97 -0.13
CA ALA A 131 8.96 -16.43 0.34
C ALA A 131 8.11 -17.15 -0.73
N ILE A 132 8.26 -16.79 -2.01
CA ILE A 132 7.35 -17.23 -3.11
C ILE A 132 8.03 -17.50 -4.46
N LYS A 133 9.36 -17.27 -4.59
CA LYS A 133 10.12 -17.39 -5.85
C LYS A 133 9.90 -18.72 -6.59
N GLU A 134 9.77 -19.83 -5.87
CA GLU A 134 9.67 -21.18 -6.44
C GLU A 134 8.26 -21.45 -6.99
N LYS A 135 7.22 -21.07 -6.26
CA LYS A 135 5.84 -21.16 -6.72
C LYS A 135 5.60 -20.21 -7.91
N VAL A 136 5.98 -18.94 -7.78
CA VAL A 136 5.80 -17.93 -8.84
C VAL A 136 6.73 -18.18 -10.04
N GLY A 137 7.88 -18.84 -9.83
CA GLY A 137 8.81 -19.24 -10.89
C GLY A 137 8.12 -20.09 -11.96
N LYS A 138 7.24 -21.01 -11.54
CA LYS A 138 6.45 -21.93 -12.38
C LYS A 138 5.34 -21.23 -13.17
N ILE A 139 4.91 -20.03 -12.77
CA ILE A 139 3.79 -19.31 -13.40
C ILE A 139 4.29 -18.40 -14.53
N LYS A 140 3.66 -18.50 -15.72
CA LYS A 140 3.97 -17.65 -16.89
C LYS A 140 3.90 -16.16 -16.53
N ARG A 141 4.88 -15.37 -17.00
CA ARG A 141 5.04 -13.94 -16.63
C ARG A 141 3.78 -13.10 -16.94
N THR A 142 3.10 -13.40 -18.05
CA THR A 142 1.84 -12.77 -18.49
C THR A 142 0.65 -13.06 -17.57
N ALA A 143 0.65 -14.18 -16.83
CA ALA A 143 -0.39 -14.51 -15.85
C ALA A 143 -0.19 -13.80 -14.49
N LEU A 144 0.92 -13.06 -14.34
CA LEU A 144 1.34 -12.31 -13.15
C LEU A 144 1.31 -10.78 -13.35
N THR A 145 0.92 -10.34 -14.55
CA THR A 145 0.73 -8.93 -14.92
C THR A 145 -0.73 -8.49 -14.77
N GLY A 146 -0.96 -7.18 -14.64
CA GLY A 146 -2.29 -6.62 -14.41
C GLY A 146 -2.88 -6.96 -13.05
N MET A 147 -4.08 -6.46 -12.79
CA MET A 147 -4.76 -6.55 -11.48
C MET A 147 -4.85 -7.99 -10.96
N LYS A 148 -5.49 -8.90 -11.71
CA LYS A 148 -5.62 -10.32 -11.33
C LYS A 148 -4.28 -11.02 -11.13
N GLY A 149 -3.28 -10.70 -11.96
CA GLY A 149 -1.92 -11.23 -11.79
C GLY A 149 -1.26 -10.79 -10.48
N LYS A 150 -1.47 -9.52 -10.06
CA LYS A 150 -1.01 -9.04 -8.75
C LYS A 150 -1.77 -9.66 -7.58
N VAL A 151 -3.07 -9.92 -7.73
CA VAL A 151 -3.86 -10.59 -6.68
C VAL A 151 -3.51 -12.07 -6.53
N ARG A 152 -3.14 -12.77 -7.62
CA ARG A 152 -2.57 -14.13 -7.54
C ARG A 152 -1.25 -14.17 -6.77
N ILE A 153 -0.37 -13.19 -6.99
CA ILE A 153 0.88 -13.06 -6.19
C ILE A 153 0.55 -12.80 -4.72
N LEU A 154 -0.48 -11.98 -4.44
CA LEU A 154 -0.93 -11.71 -3.08
C LEU A 154 -1.40 -12.99 -2.37
N ASN A 155 -2.21 -13.83 -3.02
CA ASN A 155 -2.64 -15.13 -2.49
C ASN A 155 -1.43 -16.01 -2.11
N GLU A 156 -0.39 -16.08 -2.94
CA GLU A 156 0.83 -16.83 -2.61
C GLU A 156 1.60 -16.27 -1.42
N LEU A 157 1.57 -14.95 -1.20
CA LEU A 157 2.20 -14.33 -0.02
C LEU A 157 1.41 -14.59 1.27
N LEU A 158 0.08 -14.48 1.22
CA LEU A 158 -0.80 -14.74 2.36
C LEU A 158 -0.79 -16.23 2.77
N CYS A 159 -0.43 -17.12 1.83
CA CYS A 159 -0.23 -18.56 2.05
C CYS A 159 1.25 -18.97 2.22
N SER A 160 2.18 -18.01 2.36
CA SER A 160 3.60 -18.30 2.56
C SER A 160 3.96 -18.33 4.05
N GLU A 161 4.72 -19.34 4.46
CA GLU A 161 5.19 -19.48 5.84
C GLU A 161 6.07 -18.31 6.30
N ALA A 162 6.67 -17.56 5.36
CA ALA A 162 7.41 -16.33 5.66
C ALA A 162 6.55 -15.22 6.32
N PHE A 163 5.22 -15.27 6.15
CA PHE A 163 4.26 -14.33 6.73
C PHE A 163 3.21 -15.01 7.62
N ALA A 164 3.35 -16.32 7.90
CA ALA A 164 2.38 -17.06 8.72
C ALA A 164 2.22 -16.47 10.14
N SER A 165 3.27 -15.89 10.73
CA SER A 165 3.20 -15.21 12.03
C SER A 165 2.29 -13.97 12.03
N GLU A 166 2.11 -13.32 10.88
CA GLU A 166 1.26 -12.13 10.73
C GLU A 166 -0.19 -12.53 10.41
N ALA A 167 -0.42 -13.69 9.77
CA ALA A 167 -1.70 -14.11 9.20
C ALA A 167 -2.92 -14.01 10.15
N PRO A 168 -2.84 -14.31 11.47
CA PRO A 168 -3.98 -14.14 12.39
C PRO A 168 -4.48 -12.69 12.50
N ASN A 169 -3.57 -11.72 12.39
CA ASN A 169 -3.86 -10.29 12.50
C ASN A 169 -4.13 -9.63 11.15
N LEU A 170 -3.58 -10.18 10.07
CA LEU A 170 -3.79 -9.65 8.73
C LEU A 170 -5.27 -9.70 8.32
N ARG A 171 -5.67 -8.75 7.48
CA ARG A 171 -6.97 -8.69 6.80
C ARG A 171 -6.74 -8.16 5.38
N VAL A 172 -7.56 -8.61 4.43
CA VAL A 172 -7.64 -8.03 3.08
C VAL A 172 -9.01 -7.38 2.92
N GLN A 173 -9.04 -6.09 2.56
CA GLN A 173 -10.27 -5.40 2.20
C GLN A 173 -10.18 -4.96 0.73
N VAL A 174 -11.12 -5.41 -0.08
CA VAL A 174 -11.37 -4.92 -1.45
C VAL A 174 -12.28 -3.70 -1.33
N LEU A 175 -11.84 -2.56 -1.86
CA LEU A 175 -12.42 -1.26 -1.49
C LEU A 175 -13.71 -0.89 -2.21
N ASP A 176 -14.05 -1.62 -3.27
CA ASP A 176 -15.23 -1.37 -4.12
C ASP A 176 -15.74 -2.71 -4.66
N SER A 177 -17.05 -2.90 -4.66
CA SER A 177 -17.72 -4.12 -5.14
C SER A 177 -17.44 -4.40 -6.63
N LYS A 178 -17.12 -3.38 -7.44
CA LYS A 178 -16.73 -3.56 -8.85
C LYS A 178 -15.43 -4.37 -9.03
N HIS A 179 -14.58 -4.44 -8.00
CA HIS A 179 -13.35 -5.24 -7.98
C HIS A 179 -13.55 -6.64 -7.38
N SER A 180 -14.80 -7.06 -7.14
CA SER A 180 -15.13 -8.42 -6.65
C SER A 180 -14.63 -9.53 -7.59
N ASP A 181 -14.38 -9.23 -8.86
CA ASP A 181 -13.84 -10.14 -9.86
C ASP A 181 -12.40 -10.64 -9.57
N VAL A 182 -11.72 -10.06 -8.56
CA VAL A 182 -10.44 -10.53 -8.03
C VAL A 182 -10.58 -11.55 -6.90
N LEU A 183 -11.75 -11.66 -6.25
CA LEU A 183 -11.96 -12.59 -5.12
C LEU A 183 -11.64 -14.06 -5.46
N PRO A 184 -11.96 -14.61 -6.65
CA PRO A 184 -11.55 -15.97 -7.01
C PRO A 184 -10.02 -16.17 -7.00
N CYS A 185 -9.23 -15.11 -7.20
CA CYS A 185 -7.78 -15.16 -7.13
C CYS A 185 -7.23 -15.14 -5.68
N LEU A 186 -8.08 -14.92 -4.68
CA LEU A 186 -7.78 -15.00 -3.24
C LEU A 186 -8.39 -16.24 -2.57
N SER A 187 -9.01 -17.15 -3.33
CA SER A 187 -9.80 -18.28 -2.81
C SER A 187 -9.07 -19.25 -1.87
N GLN A 188 -7.74 -19.24 -1.82
CA GLN A 188 -6.93 -20.15 -1.00
C GLN A 188 -6.30 -19.48 0.23
N THR A 189 -6.52 -18.17 0.42
CA THR A 189 -5.92 -17.39 1.52
C THR A 189 -6.33 -17.90 2.90
N ARG A 190 -5.38 -17.93 3.84
CA ARG A 190 -5.67 -18.13 5.28
C ARG A 190 -6.15 -16.85 5.97
N VAL A 191 -6.05 -15.71 5.29
CA VAL A 191 -6.30 -14.36 5.82
C VAL A 191 -7.69 -13.87 5.40
N PRO A 192 -8.57 -13.42 6.32
CA PRO A 192 -9.93 -13.00 5.98
C PRO A 192 -9.97 -11.91 4.92
N VAL A 193 -10.89 -12.06 3.96
CA VAL A 193 -11.15 -11.12 2.87
C VAL A 193 -12.55 -10.54 3.02
N SER A 194 -12.69 -9.22 2.88
CA SER A 194 -13.98 -8.52 2.85
C SER A 194 -14.06 -7.55 1.67
N ILE A 195 -15.28 -7.19 1.28
CA ILE A 195 -15.55 -5.99 0.47
C ILE A 195 -16.12 -4.94 1.42
N ALA A 196 -15.48 -3.78 1.51
CA ALA A 196 -15.96 -2.65 2.30
C ALA A 196 -15.24 -1.36 1.86
N PRO A 197 -15.89 -0.19 1.94
CA PRO A 197 -15.33 1.08 1.49
C PRO A 197 -14.12 1.52 2.33
N MET A 198 -13.27 2.38 1.75
CA MET A 198 -12.03 2.89 2.37
C MET A 198 -12.23 3.51 3.77
N GLN A 199 -13.42 4.07 4.03
CA GLN A 199 -13.82 4.69 5.29
C GLN A 199 -13.96 3.71 6.46
N GLU A 200 -14.17 2.41 6.19
CA GLU A 200 -14.28 1.37 7.22
C GLU A 200 -12.92 0.78 7.63
N LEU A 201 -11.82 1.23 7.01
CA LEU A 201 -10.48 0.83 7.45
C LEU A 201 -10.23 1.32 8.88
N PRO A 202 -9.63 0.49 9.76
CA PRO A 202 -9.33 0.87 11.14
C PRO A 202 -8.07 1.75 11.21
N THR A 203 -7.97 2.76 10.36
CA THR A 203 -6.99 3.84 10.50
C THR A 203 -7.29 4.62 11.76
N GLU A 204 -6.23 5.11 12.42
CA GLU A 204 -6.40 6.17 13.38
C GLU A 204 -6.91 7.42 12.64
N ASP A 205 -7.80 8.18 13.30
CA ASP A 205 -8.22 9.48 12.80
C ASP A 205 -7.04 10.43 13.01
N TYR A 206 -6.12 10.40 12.05
CA TYR A 206 -5.13 11.45 11.86
C TYR A 206 -5.92 12.71 11.52
N GLY A 207 -6.21 13.48 12.57
CA GLY A 207 -6.94 14.74 12.46
C GLY A 207 -6.30 15.69 11.45
N GLN A 208 -7.02 16.77 11.16
CA GLN A 208 -6.47 17.87 10.38
C GLN A 208 -5.45 18.62 11.26
N GLY A 209 -4.23 18.09 11.28
CA GLY A 209 -3.15 18.41 12.22
C GLY A 209 -2.61 17.11 12.84
N GLU A 210 -1.31 16.82 12.82
CA GLU A 210 -0.19 17.65 12.39
C GLU A 210 0.27 17.36 10.95
N GLU A 211 0.76 18.41 10.29
CA GLU A 211 1.73 18.24 9.22
C GLU A 211 3.01 17.72 9.89
N GLU A 212 3.27 16.40 9.81
CA GLU A 212 4.60 15.85 10.14
C GLU A 212 5.61 16.68 9.35
N GLU A 213 6.37 17.51 10.08
CA GLU A 213 7.27 18.53 9.54
C GLU A 213 8.01 17.94 8.33
N GLU A 214 7.74 18.49 7.14
CA GLU A 214 8.43 18.04 5.94
C GLU A 214 9.90 18.34 6.18
N GLY A 215 10.68 17.30 6.51
CA GLY A 215 12.12 17.38 6.57
C GLY A 215 12.56 17.96 5.24
N ALA A 216 12.98 19.23 5.29
CA ALA A 216 13.06 20.07 4.11
C ALA A 216 13.86 19.33 3.04
N LEU A 217 13.36 19.34 1.81
CA LEU A 217 14.21 19.00 0.67
C LEU A 217 15.48 19.83 0.83
N PRO A 218 16.67 19.22 0.93
CA PRO A 218 17.90 20.01 0.96
C PRO A 218 17.88 20.88 -0.29
N ALA A 219 18.00 22.20 -0.09
CA ALA A 219 18.10 23.14 -1.18
C ALA A 219 19.25 22.67 -2.10
N GLY A 220 18.92 22.38 -3.37
CA GLY A 220 19.83 21.78 -4.36
C GLY A 220 19.38 20.44 -4.98
N GLY A 221 18.36 19.76 -4.44
CA GLY A 221 17.92 18.44 -4.95
C GLY A 221 16.98 18.47 -6.17
N LEU A 222 17.50 18.22 -7.38
CA LEU A 222 16.72 18.20 -8.64
C LEU A 222 15.79 16.97 -8.84
N GLY A 223 15.65 16.11 -7.83
CA GLY A 223 14.70 15.00 -7.79
C GLY A 223 15.27 13.61 -8.11
N LYS A 224 14.51 12.76 -8.81
CA LYS A 224 14.93 11.40 -9.20
C LYS A 224 14.68 11.13 -10.68
N CYS A 225 15.62 10.44 -11.31
CA CYS A 225 15.54 10.03 -12.71
C CYS A 225 14.41 9.01 -12.92
N MET A 226 13.52 9.29 -13.87
CA MET A 226 12.32 8.49 -14.09
C MET A 226 12.54 7.20 -14.89
N LEU A 227 13.79 6.92 -15.29
CA LEU A 227 14.20 5.70 -16.01
C LEU A 227 14.96 4.71 -15.11
N CYS A 228 15.93 5.19 -14.33
CA CYS A 228 16.74 4.35 -13.43
C CYS A 228 16.36 4.45 -11.94
N PHE A 229 15.50 5.41 -11.55
CA PHE A 229 15.10 5.73 -10.18
C PHE A 229 16.22 6.21 -9.23
N GLY A 230 17.43 6.43 -9.75
CA GLY A 230 18.52 7.11 -9.05
C GLY A 230 18.26 8.60 -8.83
N GLU A 231 19.01 9.21 -7.91
CA GLU A 231 18.89 10.63 -7.58
C GLU A 231 19.53 11.53 -8.65
N LEU A 232 18.97 12.72 -8.82
CA LEU A 232 19.49 13.78 -9.67
C LEU A 232 20.21 14.76 -8.74
N ILE A 233 21.53 14.69 -8.74
CA ILE A 233 22.39 15.58 -7.96
C ILE A 233 22.56 16.92 -8.67
N GLU A 234 22.80 17.95 -7.87
CA GLU A 234 23.18 19.29 -8.34
C GLU A 234 24.38 19.21 -9.31
N GLY A 235 24.36 20.00 -10.39
CA GLY A 235 25.34 19.89 -11.48
C GLY A 235 25.06 18.79 -12.53
N CYS A 236 24.03 17.95 -12.37
CA CYS A 236 23.53 17.16 -13.49
C CYS A 236 22.80 18.07 -14.50
N ALA A 237 23.07 17.91 -15.80
CA ALA A 237 22.18 18.41 -16.84
C ALA A 237 20.86 17.62 -16.76
N VAL A 238 19.87 18.17 -16.06
CA VAL A 238 18.60 17.49 -15.82
C VAL A 238 17.71 17.66 -17.03
N LEU A 239 17.55 16.57 -17.78
CA LEU A 239 16.67 16.54 -18.94
C LEU A 239 15.23 16.43 -18.47
N ALA A 240 14.43 17.44 -18.78
CA ALA A 240 13.05 17.54 -18.37
C ALA A 240 12.09 17.19 -19.51
N CYS A 241 10.84 16.92 -19.16
CA CYS A 241 9.75 16.80 -20.12
C CYS A 241 8.59 17.69 -19.66
N ARG A 242 7.73 18.11 -20.59
CA ARG A 242 6.52 18.95 -20.32
C ARG A 242 5.62 18.42 -19.18
N CYS A 243 5.70 17.14 -18.84
CA CYS A 243 4.98 16.54 -17.70
C CYS A 243 5.71 16.63 -16.33
N ARG A 244 6.82 17.39 -16.24
CA ARG A 244 7.70 17.51 -15.07
C ARG A 244 8.27 16.16 -14.61
N SER A 245 8.62 15.31 -15.57
CA SER A 245 9.49 14.14 -15.37
C SER A 245 10.93 14.53 -15.69
N ALA A 246 11.86 14.11 -14.83
CA ALA A 246 13.28 14.41 -14.97
C ALA A 246 14.07 13.13 -15.24
N PHE A 247 15.17 13.23 -15.99
CA PHE A 247 16.00 12.12 -16.43
C PHE A 247 17.50 12.48 -16.35
N HIS A 248 18.35 11.50 -16.07
CA HIS A 248 19.79 11.62 -16.38
C HIS A 248 19.97 11.62 -17.90
N VAL A 249 20.94 12.39 -18.40
CA VAL A 249 21.33 12.45 -19.83
C VAL A 249 21.49 11.05 -20.42
N ASN A 250 22.44 10.27 -19.89
CA ASN A 250 22.76 8.90 -20.31
C ASN A 250 21.58 7.91 -20.20
N CYS A 251 20.54 8.24 -19.42
CA CYS A 251 19.32 7.43 -19.36
C CYS A 251 18.36 7.81 -20.49
N LEU A 252 18.15 9.10 -20.73
CA LEU A 252 17.23 9.56 -21.78
C LEU A 252 17.78 9.24 -23.18
N GLU A 253 19.07 9.43 -23.43
CA GLU A 253 19.72 9.05 -24.69
C GLU A 253 19.45 7.59 -25.07
N LYS A 254 19.55 6.67 -24.10
CA LYS A 254 19.29 5.22 -24.28
C LYS A 254 17.80 4.88 -24.39
N HIS A 255 16.92 5.78 -23.95
CA HIS A 255 15.46 5.60 -24.06
C HIS A 255 14.93 6.15 -25.38
N LEU A 256 15.47 7.25 -25.88
CA LEU A 256 15.13 7.80 -27.20
C LEU A 256 15.48 6.80 -28.32
N PRO A 257 14.72 6.79 -29.44
CA PRO A 257 13.64 7.72 -29.82
C PRO A 257 12.26 7.37 -29.21
N ASN A 258 12.17 6.51 -28.20
CA ASN A 258 10.88 6.22 -27.57
C ASN A 258 10.31 7.48 -26.88
N PRO A 259 9.00 7.75 -26.99
CA PRO A 259 8.40 8.91 -26.34
C PRO A 259 8.51 8.82 -24.81
N CYS A 260 8.40 9.97 -24.14
CA CYS A 260 8.57 10.08 -22.69
C CYS A 260 7.77 8.99 -21.93
N PRO A 261 8.40 8.19 -21.04
CA PRO A 261 7.73 7.06 -20.38
C PRO A 261 6.59 7.49 -19.45
N MET A 262 6.53 8.79 -19.10
CA MET A 262 5.54 9.35 -18.19
C MET A 262 4.33 9.98 -18.90
N CYS A 263 4.52 10.70 -20.02
CA CYS A 263 3.41 11.38 -20.71
C CYS A 263 3.25 11.03 -22.19
N GLN A 264 4.14 10.21 -22.75
CA GLN A 264 4.15 9.81 -24.17
C GLN A 264 4.33 10.99 -25.15
N TYR A 265 4.72 12.17 -24.65
CA TYR A 265 5.18 13.26 -25.49
C TYR A 265 6.43 12.81 -26.29
N PRO A 266 6.49 13.05 -27.62
CA PRO A 266 7.63 12.70 -28.47
C PRO A 266 8.79 13.68 -28.23
N LEU A 267 9.43 13.52 -27.08
CA LEU A 267 10.52 14.36 -26.59
C LEU A 267 11.79 14.12 -27.42
N THR A 268 12.47 15.18 -27.85
CA THR A 268 13.82 15.12 -28.43
C THR A 268 14.88 15.41 -27.35
N MET A 269 16.17 15.16 -27.63
CA MET A 269 17.24 15.54 -26.69
C MET A 269 17.29 17.07 -26.50
N ASP A 270 17.19 17.82 -27.60
CA ASP A 270 17.26 19.28 -27.59
C ASP A 270 16.11 19.89 -26.77
N GLU A 271 14.87 19.43 -27.01
CA GLU A 271 13.73 19.90 -26.22
C GLU A 271 13.86 19.50 -24.74
N ALA A 272 14.45 18.34 -24.44
CA ALA A 272 14.67 17.93 -23.06
C ALA A 272 15.76 18.75 -22.34
N LEU A 273 16.77 19.21 -23.09
CA LEU A 273 17.80 20.14 -22.61
C LEU A 273 17.19 21.52 -22.35
N ASP A 274 16.42 22.06 -23.29
CA ASP A 274 15.80 23.38 -23.18
C ASP A 274 14.78 23.45 -22.02
N LEU A 275 13.94 22.41 -21.90
CA LEU A 275 13.02 22.26 -20.76
C LEU A 275 13.76 22.08 -19.42
N GLY A 276 15.01 21.61 -19.45
CA GLY A 276 15.89 21.53 -18.27
C GLY A 276 16.45 22.89 -17.87
N ARG A 277 16.95 23.66 -18.84
CA ARG A 277 17.53 25.00 -18.63
C ARG A 277 16.51 25.98 -18.02
N GLY A 278 15.25 25.96 -18.46
CA GLY A 278 14.16 26.77 -17.88
C GLY A 278 13.76 26.42 -16.44
N THR A 279 14.55 25.60 -15.72
CA THR A 279 14.44 25.37 -14.28
C THR A 279 15.72 25.71 -13.50
N ALA A 280 16.72 26.27 -14.19
CA ALA A 280 18.08 26.49 -13.71
C ALA A 280 18.67 27.81 -14.24
N ASP A 281 17.86 28.87 -14.28
CA ASP A 281 18.39 30.23 -14.39
C ASP A 281 19.22 30.53 -13.12
N GLU A 282 20.40 31.16 -13.30
CA GLU A 282 21.43 31.47 -12.28
C GLU A 282 22.39 30.35 -11.80
N ILE A 283 22.91 29.50 -12.70
CA ILE A 283 24.24 28.87 -12.48
C ILE A 283 25.11 28.93 -13.75
N GLU A 284 26.24 29.66 -13.69
CA GLU A 284 27.25 29.67 -14.77
C GLU A 284 27.88 28.29 -14.99
N ILE A 285 28.09 27.94 -16.26
CA ILE A 285 28.42 26.57 -16.67
C ILE A 285 29.93 26.33 -16.59
N GLY A 286 30.37 25.45 -15.68
CA GLY A 286 31.80 25.17 -15.48
C GLY A 286 32.16 23.71 -15.12
N ILE A 287 32.20 22.81 -16.13
CA ILE A 287 33.03 21.58 -16.16
C ILE A 287 32.58 20.43 -15.18
N PRO A 288 32.88 19.13 -15.42
CA PRO A 288 32.64 18.28 -16.59
C PRO A 288 31.59 17.16 -16.32
N THR A 289 31.03 16.56 -17.38
CA THR A 289 29.97 15.52 -17.37
C THR A 289 30.38 14.11 -16.87
N ALA A 290 31.37 13.98 -15.98
CA ALA A 290 32.05 12.72 -15.70
C ALA A 290 31.50 11.84 -14.55
N GLN A 291 30.62 12.35 -13.67
CA GLN A 291 30.21 11.62 -12.45
C GLN A 291 28.75 11.11 -12.43
N CYS A 292 27.90 11.60 -13.33
CA CYS A 292 26.50 11.16 -13.47
C CYS A 292 26.40 9.83 -14.27
N GLY A 293 26.70 8.70 -13.62
CA GLY A 293 26.54 7.40 -14.29
C GLY A 293 27.04 6.16 -13.57
N THR A 294 27.77 6.28 -12.45
CA THR A 294 28.16 5.09 -11.67
C THR A 294 27.03 4.66 -10.72
N PRO A 295 26.75 3.35 -10.59
CA PRO A 295 25.74 2.86 -9.65
C PRO A 295 26.27 2.99 -8.21
N THR A 296 25.80 4.00 -7.48
CA THR A 296 26.26 4.26 -6.11
C THR A 296 25.51 3.43 -5.06
N ALA A 297 26.30 2.89 -4.12
CA ALA A 297 25.93 2.49 -2.76
C ALA A 297 24.92 1.34 -2.51
N LYS A 298 24.37 0.62 -3.50
CA LYS A 298 23.58 -0.62 -3.24
C LYS A 298 24.14 -1.94 -3.75
N GLU A 299 25.19 -1.93 -4.57
CA GLU A 299 25.82 -3.16 -5.09
C GLU A 299 27.10 -3.58 -4.33
N ARG A 300 27.65 -2.74 -3.43
CA ARG A 300 28.89 -3.02 -2.69
C ARG A 300 28.74 -3.75 -1.33
N ILE A 301 27.59 -4.40 -1.07
CA ILE A 301 27.39 -5.20 0.17
C ILE A 301 27.50 -6.72 -0.10
N ILE A 302 27.57 -7.14 -1.37
CA ILE A 302 27.60 -8.57 -1.76
C ILE A 302 28.96 -8.95 -2.39
N GLU A 303 30.07 -8.55 -1.76
CA GLU A 303 31.40 -9.02 -2.20
C GLU A 303 32.49 -8.99 -1.10
N LYS A 304 32.12 -9.27 0.15
CA LYS A 304 33.08 -9.60 1.24
C LYS A 304 32.58 -10.73 2.13
N SER A 305 32.65 -11.95 1.60
CA SER A 305 32.71 -13.17 2.41
C SER A 305 33.69 -14.13 1.74
N SER A 306 34.95 -14.09 2.18
CA SER A 306 35.99 -15.03 1.75
C SER A 306 35.57 -16.47 2.01
N PRO A 307 35.99 -17.46 1.20
CA PRO A 307 35.61 -18.84 1.40
C PRO A 307 36.21 -19.37 2.71
N ILE A 308 35.36 -19.91 3.58
CA ILE A 308 35.82 -20.78 4.67
C ILE A 308 36.31 -22.07 4.02
N VAL A 309 37.61 -22.32 4.14
CA VAL A 309 38.24 -23.57 3.69
C VAL A 309 37.80 -24.67 4.64
N ILE A 310 36.88 -25.52 4.19
CA ILE A 310 36.52 -26.74 4.93
C ILE A 310 37.56 -27.81 4.57
N SER A 311 38.53 -28.01 5.45
CA SER A 311 39.44 -29.14 5.37
C SER A 311 38.66 -30.44 5.52
N LEU A 312 38.73 -31.29 4.50
CA LEU A 312 38.17 -32.64 4.53
C LEU A 312 39.02 -33.50 5.47
N LEU A 313 38.44 -33.89 6.61
CA LEU A 313 38.83 -35.09 7.34
C LEU A 313 37.76 -36.17 7.07
N SER A 314 38.16 -37.14 6.25
CA SER A 314 37.56 -38.47 6.17
C SER A 314 38.48 -39.44 6.95
N PRO A 315 37.97 -40.59 7.41
CA PRO A 315 38.33 -41.18 8.70
C PRO A 315 39.75 -41.76 8.81
#